data_AF-A0A9E3U2W5-F1
#
_entry.id   AF-A0A9E3U2W5-F1
#
_cell.length_a   1.000
_cell.length_b   1.000
_cell.length_c   1.000
_cell.angle_alpha   90.00
_cell.angle_beta   90.00
_cell.angle_gamma   90.00
#
_symmetry.space_group_name_H-M   'P 1'
#
loop_
_entity.id
_entity.type
_entity.pdbx_description
1 polymer ?
#
loop_
_entity_poly.entity_id
_entity_poly.type
_entity_poly.pdbx_seq_one_letter_code
_entity_poly.pdbx_strand_id
1 'polypeptide(L)'
;MSLKSFPGTEKGAAALLAEFVKPGADTMGLSKQLRPSLADYKALFDGPTATKIESVYSPEWEAENLVIAPKPGQTEVKLWRATVAELRAGTGHAKEFPGAYKQIIPHFVGNAAIYRFKFVEPGKDTGMSFDGLAHVNGHWVIVPKPWRGLDDHH
;
A
#
# COMPACT_ATOMS: atom_id res chain seq x y z
N MET A 1 -4.88 17.96 7.18
CA MET A 1 -5.25 16.82 8.06
C MET A 1 -4.09 15.83 8.07
N SER A 2 -3.81 15.16 9.19
CA SER A 2 -2.80 14.11 9.25
C SER A 2 -3.41 12.80 8.79
N LEU A 3 -2.79 12.09 7.84
CA LEU A 3 -3.29 10.79 7.37
C LEU A 3 -3.37 9.74 8.48
N LYS A 4 -2.60 9.95 9.57
CA LYS A 4 -2.58 9.07 10.75
C LYS A 4 -3.88 9.08 11.55
N SER A 5 -4.79 10.04 11.34
CA SER A 5 -6.06 10.10 12.07
C SER A 5 -7.17 9.22 11.49
N PHE A 6 -6.98 8.65 10.30
CA PHE A 6 -8.00 7.79 9.69
C PHE A 6 -8.00 6.42 10.37
N PRO A 7 -9.17 5.89 10.77
CA PRO A 7 -9.25 4.59 11.45
C PRO A 7 -8.78 3.47 10.53
N GLY A 8 -8.15 2.42 11.08
CA GLY A 8 -7.69 1.21 10.36
C GLY A 8 -8.79 0.31 9.79
N THR A 9 -9.76 0.91 9.10
CA THR A 9 -10.93 0.27 8.49
C THR A 9 -10.97 0.57 7.01
N GLU A 10 -11.78 -0.15 6.24
CA GLU A 10 -11.94 0.11 4.81
C GLU A 10 -12.47 1.53 4.52
N LYS A 11 -13.40 2.02 5.34
CA LYS A 11 -13.87 3.42 5.26
C LYS A 11 -12.74 4.42 5.54
N GLY A 12 -11.84 4.10 6.47
CA GLY A 12 -10.66 4.92 6.74
C GLY A 12 -9.65 4.91 5.59
N ALA A 13 -9.41 3.75 4.97
CA ALA A 13 -8.61 3.67 3.75
C ALA A 13 -9.23 4.50 2.61
N ALA A 14 -10.53 4.39 2.39
CA ALA A 14 -11.23 5.15 1.37
C ALA A 14 -11.14 6.67 1.64
N ALA A 15 -11.33 7.10 2.89
CA ALA A 15 -11.22 8.50 3.28
C ALA A 15 -9.78 9.04 3.11
N LEU A 16 -8.77 8.25 3.49
CA LEU A 16 -7.36 8.57 3.27
C LEU A 16 -7.06 8.74 1.78
N LEU A 17 -7.49 7.79 0.94
CA LEU A 17 -7.22 7.81 -0.50
C LEU A 17 -7.99 8.94 -1.21
N ALA A 18 -9.13 9.36 -0.68
CA ALA A 18 -9.88 10.50 -1.19
C ALA A 18 -9.08 11.82 -1.07
N GLU A 19 -8.15 11.94 -0.11
CA GLU A 19 -7.27 13.12 0.00
C GLU A 19 -6.36 13.27 -1.22
N PHE A 20 -5.93 12.17 -1.86
CA PHE A 20 -5.03 12.19 -3.02
C PHE A 20 -5.67 12.67 -4.31
N VAL A 21 -7.00 12.59 -4.42
CA VAL A 21 -7.76 13.00 -5.62
C VAL A 21 -8.41 14.37 -5.47
N LYS A 22 -8.21 15.06 -4.34
CA LYS A 22 -8.70 16.43 -4.17
C LYS A 22 -7.99 17.38 -5.16
N PRO A 23 -8.71 18.38 -5.70
CA PRO A 23 -8.08 19.42 -6.51
C PRO A 23 -6.94 20.10 -5.74
N GLY A 24 -5.74 20.13 -6.32
CA GLY A 24 -4.56 20.75 -5.71
C GLY A 24 -3.94 19.96 -4.54
N ALA A 25 -4.25 18.66 -4.40
CA ALA A 25 -3.65 17.83 -3.36
C ALA A 25 -2.11 17.82 -3.43
N ASP A 26 -1.47 18.00 -2.28
CA ASP A 26 -0.02 17.77 -2.12
C ASP A 26 0.26 16.27 -2.04
N THR A 27 0.25 15.60 -3.18
CA THR A 27 0.45 14.15 -3.26
C THR A 27 1.82 13.72 -2.75
N MET A 28 2.84 14.58 -2.86
CA MET A 28 4.18 14.32 -2.32
C MET A 28 4.14 14.31 -0.79
N GLY A 29 3.63 15.36 -0.16
CA GLY A 29 3.51 15.45 1.29
C GLY A 29 2.58 14.39 1.89
N LEU A 30 1.52 14.01 1.17
CA LEU A 30 0.65 12.89 1.55
C LEU A 30 1.38 11.54 1.44
N SER A 31 2.16 11.31 0.37
CA SER A 31 2.93 10.07 0.19
C SER A 31 3.98 9.89 1.28
N LYS A 32 4.69 10.97 1.66
CA LYS A 32 5.67 10.95 2.76
C LYS A 32 5.07 10.50 4.10
N GLN A 33 3.80 10.82 4.36
CA GLN A 33 3.12 10.38 5.59
C GLN A 33 2.84 8.87 5.62
N LEU A 34 2.85 8.19 4.47
CA LEU A 34 2.65 6.74 4.35
C LEU A 34 3.95 5.94 4.43
N ARG A 35 5.10 6.62 4.58
CA ARG A 35 6.40 5.96 4.71
C ARG A 35 6.41 5.03 5.93
N PRO A 36 6.64 3.72 5.76
CA PRO A 36 6.76 2.81 6.88
C PRO A 36 8.09 3.00 7.62
N SER A 37 8.07 2.79 8.94
CA SER A 37 9.26 2.55 9.75
C SER A 37 9.66 1.07 9.74
N LEU A 38 10.87 0.72 10.20
CA LEU A 38 11.26 -0.68 10.41
C LEU A 38 10.27 -1.46 11.31
N ALA A 39 9.70 -0.79 12.32
CA ALA A 39 8.69 -1.41 13.17
C ALA A 39 7.40 -1.75 12.42
N ASP A 40 7.03 -0.94 11.42
CA ASP A 40 5.87 -1.20 10.56
C ASP A 40 6.15 -2.36 9.60
N TYR A 41 7.34 -2.40 9.01
CA TYR A 41 7.76 -3.55 8.19
C TYR A 41 7.74 -4.85 9.01
N LYS A 42 8.26 -4.85 10.24
CA LYS A 42 8.25 -6.02 11.13
C LYS A 42 6.87 -6.39 11.66
N ALA A 43 5.93 -5.46 11.67
CA ALA A 43 4.53 -5.75 12.00
C ALA A 43 3.79 -6.42 10.83
N LEU A 44 4.30 -6.28 9.60
CA LEU A 44 3.73 -6.89 8.38
C LEU A 44 4.46 -8.16 7.96
N PHE A 45 5.78 -8.21 8.07
CA PHE A 45 6.62 -9.28 7.55
C PHE A 45 7.53 -9.89 8.62
N ASP A 46 8.02 -11.10 8.37
CA ASP A 46 9.07 -11.71 9.18
C ASP A 46 10.33 -10.82 9.23
N GLY A 47 11.12 -10.96 10.30
CA GLY A 47 12.26 -10.06 10.55
C GLY A 47 13.25 -9.94 9.38
N PRO A 48 13.73 -11.05 8.79
CA PRO A 48 14.62 -11.00 7.63
C PRO A 48 13.99 -10.29 6.41
N THR A 49 12.75 -10.63 6.08
CA THR A 49 12.06 -10.05 4.92
C THR A 49 11.75 -8.57 5.12
N ALA A 50 11.34 -8.18 6.32
CA ALA A 50 11.13 -6.79 6.70
C ALA A 50 12.38 -5.93 6.45
N THR A 51 13.56 -6.41 6.88
CA THR A 51 14.83 -5.72 6.65
C THR A 51 15.18 -5.62 5.17
N LYS A 52 14.96 -6.69 4.38
CA LYS A 52 15.22 -6.65 2.93
C LYS A 52 14.32 -5.63 2.23
N ILE A 53 13.02 -5.65 2.49
CA ILE A 53 12.06 -4.70 1.93
C ILE A 53 12.42 -3.26 2.32
N GLU A 54 12.75 -3.02 3.60
CA GLU A 54 13.18 -1.70 4.05
C GLU A 54 14.43 -1.22 3.30
N SER A 55 15.43 -2.09 3.08
CA SER A 55 16.66 -1.72 2.40
C SER A 55 16.45 -1.32 0.93
N VAL A 56 15.47 -1.94 0.26
CA VAL A 56 15.08 -1.58 -1.12
C VAL A 56 14.35 -0.24 -1.16
N TYR A 57 13.42 -0.01 -0.22
CA TYR A 57 12.55 1.18 -0.29
C TYR A 57 13.08 2.40 0.43
N SER A 58 13.99 2.26 1.40
CA SER A 58 14.53 3.42 2.13
C SER A 58 15.21 4.43 1.20
N PRO A 59 16.10 4.02 0.26
CA PRO A 59 16.69 4.96 -0.69
C PRO A 59 15.64 5.65 -1.57
N GLU A 60 14.61 4.92 -2.00
CA GLU A 60 13.52 5.45 -2.84
C GLU A 60 12.64 6.45 -2.08
N TRP A 61 12.45 6.25 -0.77
CA TRP A 61 11.78 7.21 0.10
C TRP A 61 12.64 8.46 0.34
N GLU A 62 13.95 8.31 0.58
CA GLU A 62 14.88 9.44 0.78
C GLU A 62 15.04 10.27 -0.50
N ALA A 63 15.07 9.62 -1.66
CA ALA A 63 15.13 10.28 -2.97
C ALA A 63 13.78 10.88 -3.43
N GLU A 64 12.72 10.71 -2.64
CA GLU A 64 11.35 11.16 -2.96
C GLU A 64 10.78 10.56 -4.27
N ASN A 65 11.27 9.40 -4.69
CA ASN A 65 10.81 8.71 -5.89
C ASN A 65 9.46 8.00 -5.70
N LEU A 66 9.09 7.70 -4.46
CA LEU A 66 7.83 7.02 -4.11
C LEU A 66 6.70 8.02 -3.91
N VAL A 67 6.08 8.41 -5.04
CA VAL A 67 4.90 9.28 -5.04
C VAL A 67 3.66 8.50 -5.43
N ILE A 68 2.72 8.42 -4.50
CA ILE A 68 1.36 7.96 -4.74
C ILE A 68 0.58 9.15 -5.29
N ALA A 69 0.24 9.11 -6.58
CA ALA A 69 -0.50 10.19 -7.21
C ALA A 69 -1.43 9.67 -8.31
N PRO A 70 -2.63 10.26 -8.47
CA PRO A 70 -3.44 10.08 -9.67
C PRO A 70 -2.75 10.71 -10.89
N LYS A 71 -3.05 10.18 -12.08
CA LYS A 71 -2.78 10.92 -13.33
C LYS A 71 -3.83 12.01 -13.55
N PRO A 72 -3.56 13.02 -14.41
CA PRO A 72 -4.57 14.01 -14.79
C PRO A 72 -5.89 13.33 -15.22
N GLY A 73 -7.01 13.81 -14.68
CA GLY A 73 -8.35 13.26 -14.94
C GLY A 73 -8.78 12.13 -14.01
N GLN A 74 -7.86 11.49 -13.27
CA GLN A 74 -8.21 10.41 -12.34
C GLN A 74 -8.67 10.96 -10.99
N THR A 75 -9.98 11.12 -10.83
CA THR A 75 -10.59 11.74 -9.65
C THR A 75 -11.37 10.76 -8.76
N GLU A 76 -11.50 9.50 -9.19
CA GLU A 76 -12.17 8.45 -8.43
C GLU A 76 -11.18 7.41 -7.89
N VAL A 77 -11.51 6.81 -6.75
CA VAL A 77 -10.74 5.74 -6.12
C VAL A 77 -11.52 4.44 -6.20
N LYS A 78 -10.90 3.39 -6.74
CA LYS A 78 -11.36 2.01 -6.55
C LYS A 78 -10.48 1.32 -5.53
N LEU A 79 -11.10 0.67 -4.55
CA LEU A 79 -10.43 0.07 -3.42
C LEU A 79 -10.83 -1.40 -3.30
N TRP A 80 -9.85 -2.26 -3.04
CA TRP A 80 -10.04 -3.67 -2.76
C TRP A 80 -9.25 -4.03 -1.51
N ARG A 81 -9.89 -4.78 -0.61
CA ARG A 81 -9.33 -5.22 0.65
C ARG A 81 -9.21 -6.74 0.67
N ALA A 82 -8.07 -7.26 1.08
CA ALA A 82 -7.90 -8.67 1.42
C ALA A 82 -7.00 -8.82 2.64
N THR A 83 -7.38 -9.69 3.56
CA THR A 83 -6.50 -10.14 4.65
C THR A 83 -5.42 -11.08 4.12
N VAL A 84 -4.30 -11.22 4.83
CA VAL A 84 -3.25 -12.20 4.47
C VAL A 84 -3.81 -13.62 4.33
N ALA A 85 -4.76 -14.01 5.19
CA ALA A 85 -5.45 -15.30 5.10
C ALA A 85 -6.26 -15.43 3.81
N GLU A 86 -7.00 -14.40 3.41
CA GLU A 86 -7.75 -14.39 2.14
C GLU A 86 -6.81 -14.42 0.93
N LEU A 87 -5.70 -13.66 0.98
CA LEU A 87 -4.66 -13.69 -0.05
C LEU A 87 -4.06 -15.10 -0.20
N ARG A 88 -3.80 -15.78 0.92
CA ARG A 88 -3.28 -17.16 0.95
C ARG A 88 -4.30 -18.17 0.42
N ALA A 89 -5.56 -18.02 0.78
CA ALA A 89 -6.65 -18.91 0.37
C ALA A 89 -7.15 -18.62 -1.06
N GLY A 90 -6.81 -17.46 -1.64
CA GLY A 90 -7.35 -17.03 -2.92
C GLY A 90 -8.83 -16.62 -2.85
N THR A 91 -9.32 -16.20 -1.68
CA THR A 91 -10.72 -15.84 -1.42
C THR A 91 -10.92 -14.32 -1.33
N GLY A 92 -12.17 -13.87 -1.21
CA GLY A 92 -12.49 -12.44 -1.11
C GLY A 92 -12.00 -11.67 -2.34
N HIS A 93 -11.27 -10.57 -2.12
CA HIS A 93 -10.69 -9.77 -3.20
C HIS A 93 -9.27 -10.20 -3.61
N ALA A 94 -8.78 -11.37 -3.19
CA ALA A 94 -7.42 -11.81 -3.52
C ALA A 94 -7.12 -11.83 -5.03
N LYS A 95 -8.13 -12.15 -5.86
CA LYS A 95 -8.03 -12.11 -7.34
C LYS A 95 -7.70 -10.72 -7.91
N GLU A 96 -8.00 -9.67 -7.15
CA GLU A 96 -7.74 -8.29 -7.54
C GLU A 96 -6.28 -7.92 -7.27
N PHE A 97 -5.51 -8.71 -6.52
CA PHE A 97 -4.11 -8.41 -6.19
C PHE A 97 -3.15 -8.92 -7.29
N PRO A 98 -1.97 -8.29 -7.47
CA PRO A 98 -0.95 -8.79 -8.38
C PRO A 98 -0.55 -10.24 -8.05
N GLY A 99 -0.39 -11.09 -9.06
CA GLY A 99 -0.02 -12.50 -8.87
C GLY A 99 1.31 -12.69 -8.11
N ALA A 100 2.20 -11.69 -8.16
CA ALA A 100 3.45 -11.68 -7.40
C ALA A 100 3.26 -11.66 -5.87
N TYR A 101 2.06 -11.34 -5.35
CA TYR A 101 1.75 -11.52 -3.93
C TYR A 101 1.96 -12.96 -3.46
N LYS A 102 1.83 -13.96 -4.34
CA LYS A 102 2.11 -15.37 -4.01
C LYS A 102 3.53 -15.58 -3.46
N GLN A 103 4.49 -14.76 -3.88
CA GLN A 103 5.88 -14.83 -3.42
C GLN A 103 6.03 -14.26 -2.00
N ILE A 104 5.29 -13.20 -1.66
CA ILE A 104 5.44 -12.50 -0.39
C ILE A 104 4.49 -13.00 0.72
N ILE A 105 3.38 -13.66 0.38
CA ILE A 105 2.40 -14.24 1.33
C ILE A 105 3.04 -15.12 2.43
N PRO A 106 4.03 -15.98 2.14
CA PRO A 106 4.69 -16.80 3.17
C PRO A 106 5.43 -15.97 4.23
N HIS A 107 5.82 -14.74 3.90
CA HIS A 107 6.62 -13.88 4.74
C HIS A 107 5.80 -12.93 5.61
N PHE A 108 4.49 -12.82 5.38
CA PHE A 108 3.65 -12.00 6.25
C PHE A 108 3.53 -12.60 7.65
N VAL A 109 3.64 -11.76 8.67
CA VAL A 109 3.30 -12.11 10.05
C VAL A 109 1.86 -11.73 10.36
N GLY A 110 1.13 -12.63 11.03
CA GLY A 110 -0.26 -12.42 11.39
C GLY A 110 -1.22 -12.37 10.20
N ASN A 111 -2.33 -11.65 10.37
CA ASN A 111 -3.44 -11.61 9.41
C ASN A 111 -3.88 -10.18 9.06
N ALA A 112 -2.91 -9.28 8.84
CA ALA A 112 -3.19 -7.89 8.51
C ALA A 112 -4.08 -7.75 7.27
N ALA A 113 -4.91 -6.71 7.23
CA ALA A 113 -5.65 -6.33 6.03
C ALA A 113 -4.74 -5.52 5.11
N ILE A 114 -4.60 -5.97 3.87
CA ILE A 114 -3.86 -5.30 2.81
C ILE A 114 -4.87 -4.73 1.81
N TYR A 115 -4.58 -3.54 1.33
CA TYR A 115 -5.41 -2.84 0.38
C TYR A 115 -4.66 -2.65 -0.94
N ARG A 116 -5.37 -2.90 -2.03
CA ARG A 116 -5.02 -2.48 -3.39
C ARG A 116 -5.99 -1.40 -3.80
N PHE A 117 -5.51 -0.40 -4.53
CA PHE A 117 -6.38 0.63 -5.05
C PHE A 117 -5.96 1.10 -6.44
N LYS A 118 -6.89 1.78 -7.11
CA LYS A 118 -6.65 2.49 -8.35
C LYS A 118 -7.18 3.91 -8.25
N PHE A 119 -6.45 4.86 -8.80
CA PHE A 119 -7.02 6.13 -9.23
C PHE A 119 -7.52 5.98 -10.66
N VAL A 120 -8.78 6.33 -10.91
CA VAL A 120 -9.44 6.17 -12.21
C VAL A 120 -10.17 7.45 -12.60
N GLU A 121 -10.34 7.64 -13.90
CA GLU A 121 -11.29 8.65 -14.41
C GLU A 121 -12.73 8.24 -14.06
N PRO A 122 -13.64 9.20 -13.93
CA PRO A 122 -15.05 8.92 -13.64
C PRO A 122 -15.67 7.88 -14.58
N GLY A 123 -16.27 6.84 -13.99
CA GLY A 123 -16.91 5.76 -14.74
C GLY A 123 -15.96 4.78 -15.43
N LYS A 124 -14.64 4.84 -15.20
CA LYS A 124 -13.66 3.87 -15.72
C LYS A 124 -13.27 2.83 -14.67
N ASP A 125 -12.77 1.68 -15.12
CA ASP A 125 -12.24 0.59 -14.27
C ASP A 125 -10.71 0.50 -14.25
N THR A 126 -10.06 1.25 -15.12
CA THR A 126 -8.61 1.20 -15.36
C THR A 126 -7.97 2.55 -15.09
N GLY A 127 -6.79 2.54 -14.46
CA GLY A 127 -6.05 3.74 -14.14
C GLY A 127 -4.79 3.44 -13.34
N MET A 128 -4.24 4.44 -12.66
CA MET A 128 -3.00 4.28 -11.90
C MET A 128 -3.25 3.33 -10.72
N SER A 129 -2.47 2.25 -10.63
CA SER A 129 -2.67 1.19 -9.63
C SER A 129 -1.58 1.21 -8.58
N PHE A 130 -1.97 1.02 -7.33
CA PHE A 130 -1.08 0.87 -6.19
C PHE A 130 -1.57 -0.29 -5.30
N ASP A 131 -0.65 -0.86 -4.53
CA ASP A 131 -0.91 -1.97 -3.62
C ASP A 131 -0.06 -1.83 -2.35
N GLY A 132 -0.31 -2.71 -1.38
CA GLY A 132 0.47 -2.77 -0.14
C GLY A 132 0.15 -1.68 0.88
N LEU A 133 -1.00 -1.00 0.74
CA LEU A 133 -1.49 -0.12 1.80
C LEU A 133 -2.00 -0.99 2.96
N ALA A 134 -1.60 -0.66 4.19
CA ALA A 134 -2.01 -1.36 5.40
C ALA A 134 -2.10 -0.40 6.58
N HIS A 135 -2.86 -0.77 7.61
CA HIS A 135 -2.90 -0.05 8.87
C HIS A 135 -2.27 -0.90 9.97
N VAL A 136 -1.10 -0.50 10.45
CA VAL A 136 -0.31 -1.20 11.46
C VAL A 136 0.26 -0.19 12.45
N ASN A 137 0.52 -0.64 13.68
CA ASN A 137 1.08 0.22 14.75
C ASN A 137 0.32 1.54 14.98
N GLY A 138 -0.98 1.59 14.66
CA GLY A 138 -1.83 2.76 14.86
C GLY A 138 -1.80 3.81 13.74
N HIS A 139 -1.17 3.54 12.59
CA HIS A 139 -1.21 4.44 11.43
C HIS A 139 -1.22 3.70 10.09
N TRP A 140 -1.51 4.43 9.03
CA TRP A 140 -1.47 3.94 7.66
C TRP A 140 -0.04 3.98 7.09
N VAL A 141 0.36 2.90 6.44
CA VAL A 141 1.62 2.79 5.70
C VAL A 141 1.39 2.19 4.33
N ILE A 142 2.26 2.47 3.37
CA ILE A 142 2.26 1.79 2.07
C ILE A 142 3.61 1.13 1.79
N VAL A 143 3.55 -0.17 1.49
CA VAL A 143 4.69 -0.95 1.01
C VAL A 143 4.36 -1.41 -0.41
N PRO A 144 4.58 -0.57 -1.43
CA PRO A 144 4.22 -0.93 -2.80
C PRO A 144 5.01 -2.17 -3.20
N LYS A 145 4.43 -3.10 -3.96
CA LYS A 145 5.13 -4.25 -4.55
C LYS A 145 6.12 -4.92 -3.58
N PRO A 146 5.67 -5.41 -2.41
CA PRO A 146 6.56 -5.84 -1.34
C PRO A 146 7.46 -7.02 -1.74
N TRP A 147 7.08 -7.79 -2.76
CA TRP A 147 7.91 -8.87 -3.32
C TRP A 147 9.24 -8.38 -3.91
N ARG A 148 9.41 -7.08 -4.22
CA ARG A 148 10.71 -6.54 -4.67
C ARG A 148 11.82 -6.67 -3.64
N GLY A 149 11.48 -6.79 -2.35
CA GLY A 149 12.47 -7.10 -1.31
C GLY A 149 12.97 -8.55 -1.35
N LEU A 150 12.36 -9.41 -2.17
CA LEU A 150 12.78 -10.79 -2.37
C LEU A 150 13.66 -10.96 -3.61
N ASP A 151 13.71 -9.96 -4.50
CA ASP A 151 14.59 -9.98 -5.66
C ASP A 151 16.04 -9.91 -5.15
N ASP A 152 16.81 -10.98 -5.38
CA ASP A 152 18.24 -11.01 -5.05
C ASP A 152 18.96 -10.07 -6.03
N HIS A 153 19.08 -8.79 -5.66
CA HIS A 153 20.02 -7.88 -6.30
C HIS A 153 21.44 -8.21 -5.80
N HIS A 154 22.06 -9.20 -6.46
CA HIS A 154 23.50 -9.38 -6.49
C HIS A 154 24.13 -8.52 -7.58
#